data_AF-A0A3D2TKH0-F1
#
_entry.id   AF-A0A3D2TKH0-F1
#
_cell.length_a   1.000
_cell.length_b   1.000
_cell.length_c   1.000
_cell.angle_alpha   90.00
_cell.angle_beta   90.00
_cell.angle_gamma   90.00
#
_symmetry.space_group_name_H-M   'P 1'
#
loop_
_entity.id
_entity.type
_entity.pdbx_description
1 polymer ?
#
loop_
_entity_poly.entity_id
_entity_poly.type
_entity_poly.pdbx_seq_one_letter_code
_entity_poly.pdbx_strand_id
1 'polypeptide(L)'
;MLATLSRLQNRTTATALFLSAIWLGNCVPVAALQISPAGAQQGRQITLREQLTVGLRAYTKADQAFIDKVVLLVEQNKLPRPLVDSTFFWARQRAVWHSRTRRLRPIVYFQPGLIQRARRIGVKL
;
A
#
# COMPACT_ATOMS: atom_id res chain seq x y z
N MET A 1 -39.29 -34.10 -38.98
CA MET A 1 -38.01 -34.17 -38.26
C MET A 1 -38.01 -33.09 -37.19
N LEU A 2 -38.05 -33.53 -35.93
CA LEU A 2 -38.32 -32.76 -34.73
C LEU A 2 -37.06 -32.08 -34.16
N ALA A 3 -37.32 -30.98 -33.43
CA ALA A 3 -36.55 -30.39 -32.34
C ALA A 3 -35.22 -29.73 -32.74
N THR A 4 -35.07 -28.43 -32.57
CA THR A 4 -34.83 -27.88 -31.23
C THR A 4 -35.19 -26.38 -31.19
N LEU A 5 -36.40 -26.11 -30.72
CA LEU A 5 -36.80 -24.81 -30.18
C LEU A 5 -36.47 -24.74 -28.69
N SER A 6 -36.55 -23.52 -28.16
CA SER A 6 -36.51 -23.10 -26.76
C SER A 6 -35.10 -22.79 -26.26
N ARG A 7 -34.72 -21.50 -26.08
CA ARG A 7 -35.20 -20.55 -25.05
C ARG A 7 -35.33 -21.23 -23.69
N LEU A 8 -34.97 -20.47 -22.66
CA LEU A 8 -35.04 -20.77 -21.23
C LEU A 8 -33.68 -21.26 -20.71
N GLN A 9 -33.16 -20.76 -19.61
CA GLN A 9 -33.63 -19.77 -18.66
C GLN A 9 -32.47 -19.61 -17.68
N ASN A 10 -32.26 -18.38 -17.22
CA ASN A 10 -31.60 -18.14 -15.95
C ASN A 10 -32.09 -19.16 -14.91
N ARG A 11 -31.18 -20.02 -14.43
CA ARG A 11 -31.43 -20.84 -13.25
C ARG A 11 -30.57 -20.30 -12.12
N THR A 12 -30.94 -19.09 -11.71
CA THR A 12 -30.94 -18.74 -10.29
C THR A 12 -31.66 -19.85 -9.50
N THR A 13 -31.25 -20.03 -8.24
CA THR A 13 -31.90 -20.84 -7.19
C THR A 13 -31.87 -22.37 -7.35
N ALA A 14 -30.80 -22.98 -6.82
CA ALA A 14 -30.77 -24.27 -6.14
C ALA A 14 -29.29 -24.52 -5.85
N THR A 15 -28.75 -24.21 -4.68
CA THR A 15 -28.72 -25.17 -3.57
C THR A 15 -28.47 -24.42 -2.26
N ALA A 16 -29.56 -23.99 -1.61
CA ALA A 16 -29.56 -23.93 -0.16
C ALA A 16 -29.60 -25.37 0.36
N LEU A 17 -28.96 -25.61 1.51
CA LEU A 17 -28.93 -26.88 2.26
C LEU A 17 -27.89 -27.91 1.80
N PHE A 18 -26.61 -27.64 2.05
CA PHE A 18 -25.66 -28.69 2.38
C PHE A 18 -24.78 -28.26 3.56
N LEU A 19 -25.16 -28.76 4.74
CA LEU A 19 -24.28 -29.19 5.82
C LEU A 19 -23.55 -28.10 6.64
N SER A 20 -24.36 -27.41 7.42
CA SER A 20 -24.04 -27.01 8.79
C SER A 20 -23.59 -28.22 9.63
N ALA A 21 -22.29 -28.55 9.65
CA ALA A 21 -21.78 -29.62 10.52
C ALA A 21 -20.26 -29.56 10.76
N ILE A 22 -19.68 -28.39 11.05
CA ILE A 22 -18.34 -28.31 11.65
C ILE A 22 -18.31 -27.15 12.66
N TRP A 23 -19.17 -27.24 13.66
CA TRP A 23 -19.12 -26.43 14.87
C TRP A 23 -19.40 -27.37 16.03
N LEU A 24 -18.38 -28.14 16.46
CA LEU A 24 -18.28 -28.72 17.80
C LEU A 24 -16.97 -29.50 17.90
N GLY A 25 -16.12 -29.10 18.86
CA GLY A 25 -15.17 -30.03 19.48
C GLY A 25 -13.75 -30.03 18.92
N ASN A 26 -13.01 -28.93 19.10
CA ASN A 26 -11.58 -29.06 19.33
C ASN A 26 -11.14 -28.07 20.42
N CYS A 27 -11.46 -28.41 21.67
CA CYS A 27 -10.91 -27.73 22.83
C CYS A 27 -9.58 -28.41 23.20
N VAL A 28 -8.51 -28.07 22.49
CA VAL A 28 -7.15 -28.44 22.90
C VAL A 28 -6.72 -27.44 23.97
N PRO A 29 -6.35 -27.88 25.19
CA PRO A 29 -5.75 -26.98 26.16
C PRO A 29 -4.35 -26.60 25.66
N VAL A 30 -4.27 -25.45 24.99
CA VAL A 30 -2.99 -24.85 24.63
C VAL A 30 -2.34 -24.35 25.93
N ALA A 31 -1.35 -25.09 26.42
CA ALA A 31 -0.48 -24.61 27.47
C ALA A 31 0.21 -23.34 26.95
N ALA A 32 0.02 -22.22 27.65
CA ALA A 32 0.57 -20.94 27.29
C ALA A 32 2.11 -20.99 27.36
N LEU A 33 2.74 -21.28 26.23
CA LEU A 33 4.16 -20.99 26.02
C LEU A 33 4.32 -19.47 26.10
N GLN A 34 4.70 -18.97 27.27
CA GLN A 34 5.14 -17.60 27.46
C GLN A 34 6.49 -17.44 26.76
N ILE A 35 6.45 -17.24 25.44
CA ILE A 35 7.57 -16.72 24.68
C ILE A 35 7.71 -15.27 25.11
N SER A 36 8.50 -15.04 26.16
CA SER A 36 8.96 -13.69 26.49
C SER A 36 9.86 -13.25 25.33
N PRO A 37 9.50 -12.21 24.55
CA PRO A 37 10.38 -11.74 23.49
C PRO A 37 11.61 -11.13 24.15
N ALA A 38 12.64 -11.96 24.38
CA ALA A 38 13.94 -11.54 24.85
C ALA A 38 14.51 -10.58 23.80
N GLY A 39 14.51 -9.29 24.13
CA GLY A 39 15.11 -8.25 23.31
C GLY A 39 14.48 -8.10 21.93
N ALA A 40 13.21 -7.66 21.87
CA ALA A 40 12.76 -6.94 20.68
C ALA A 40 13.65 -5.69 20.57
N GLN A 41 14.76 -5.78 19.83
CA GLN A 41 15.60 -4.66 19.45
C GLN A 41 14.64 -3.58 18.97
N GLN A 42 14.48 -2.50 19.74
CA GLN A 42 13.65 -1.38 19.34
C GLN A 42 14.26 -0.83 18.07
N GLY A 43 13.76 -1.32 16.93
CA GLY A 43 14.20 -0.92 15.61
C GLY A 43 14.18 0.59 15.57
N ARG A 44 15.28 1.20 15.12
CA ARG A 44 15.41 2.65 15.01
C ARG A 44 14.14 3.22 14.40
N GLN A 45 13.43 4.08 15.14
CA GLN A 45 12.27 4.77 14.58
C GLN A 45 12.76 5.70 13.47
N ILE A 46 12.50 5.32 12.22
CA ILE A 46 12.88 6.08 11.03
C ILE A 46 11.86 7.22 10.87
N THR A 47 12.37 8.45 10.78
CA THR A 47 11.50 9.62 10.54
C THR A 47 10.94 9.60 9.11
N LEU A 48 9.79 10.24 8.86
CA LEU A 48 9.22 10.33 7.51
C LEU A 48 10.23 10.96 6.52
N ARG A 49 10.92 12.01 6.96
CA ARG A 49 11.96 12.68 6.18
C ARG A 49 13.06 11.71 5.76
N GLU A 50 13.58 10.93 6.70
CA GLU A 50 14.64 9.96 6.45
C GLU A 50 14.16 8.84 5.52
N GLN A 51 12.96 8.31 5.76
CA GLN A 51 12.32 7.31 4.89
C GLN A 51 12.21 7.80 3.45
N LEU A 52 11.73 9.03 3.24
CA LEU A 52 11.60 9.62 1.90
C LEU A 52 12.96 9.90 1.27
N THR A 53 13.92 10.43 2.03
CA THR A 53 15.24 10.80 1.52
C THR A 53 15.99 9.58 1.02
N VAL A 54 16.05 8.52 1.85
CA VAL A 54 16.73 7.27 1.52
C VAL A 54 15.95 6.51 0.46
N GLY A 55 14.64 6.34 0.65
CA GLY A 55 13.80 5.52 -0.22
C GLY A 55 13.60 6.10 -1.62
N LEU A 56 13.64 7.42 -1.78
CA LEU A 56 13.52 8.09 -3.07
C LEU A 56 14.87 8.41 -3.73
N ARG A 57 15.98 8.17 -3.02
CA ARG A 57 17.35 8.51 -3.45
C ARG A 57 17.48 10.01 -3.72
N ALA A 58 17.02 10.81 -2.77
CA ALA A 58 16.97 12.27 -2.83
C ALA A 58 18.31 12.89 -2.42
N TYR A 59 19.24 13.02 -3.36
CA TYR A 59 20.60 13.48 -3.08
C TYR A 59 20.82 14.98 -3.32
N THR A 60 19.99 15.60 -4.16
CA THR A 60 20.16 17.01 -4.51
C THR A 60 19.56 17.90 -3.44
N LYS A 61 20.13 19.09 -3.20
CA LYS A 61 19.54 20.10 -2.30
C LYS A 61 18.08 20.42 -2.66
N ALA A 62 17.76 20.49 -3.96
CA ALA A 62 16.40 20.69 -4.44
C ALA A 62 15.45 19.54 -4.08
N ASP A 63 15.93 18.30 -4.14
CA ASP A 63 15.14 17.12 -3.78
C ASP A 63 14.84 17.12 -2.27
N GLN A 64 15.84 17.46 -1.46
CA GLN A 64 15.71 17.55 0.00
C GLN A 64 14.75 18.68 0.40
N ALA A 65 14.85 19.86 -0.21
CA ALA A 65 13.92 20.96 0.03
C ALA A 65 12.47 20.59 -0.31
N PHE A 66 12.26 19.82 -1.38
CA PHE A 66 10.93 19.30 -1.71
C PHE A 66 10.42 18.32 -0.64
N ILE A 67 11.27 17.40 -0.17
CA ILE A 67 10.90 16.47 0.90
C ILE A 67 10.56 17.22 2.19
N ASP A 68 11.37 18.22 2.56
CA ASP A 68 11.14 19.03 3.77
C ASP A 68 9.78 19.75 3.69
N LYS A 69 9.42 20.29 2.52
CA LYS A 69 8.09 20.87 2.28
C LYS A 69 6.97 19.84 2.43
N VAL A 70 7.15 18.63 1.88
CA VAL A 70 6.16 17.55 1.99
C VAL A 70 5.96 17.15 3.45
N VAL A 71 7.06 16.95 4.20
CA VAL A 71 7.01 16.60 5.62
C VAL A 71 6.27 17.66 6.42
N LEU A 72 6.61 18.94 6.23
CA LEU A 72 5.93 20.06 6.88
C LEU A 72 4.42 20.07 6.60
N LEU A 73 4.00 19.80 5.37
CA LEU A 73 2.57 19.75 5.03
C LEU A 73 1.84 18.54 5.62
N VAL A 74 2.55 17.42 5.80
CA VAL A 74 2.02 16.24 6.49
C VAL A 74 1.87 16.52 7.99
N GLU A 75 2.87 17.12 8.61
CA GLU A 75 2.83 17.54 10.03
C GLU A 75 1.71 18.57 10.29
N GLN A 76 1.46 19.46 9.33
CA GLN A 76 0.34 20.40 9.35
C GLN A 76 -1.03 19.75 9.04
N ASN A 77 -1.09 18.43 8.82
CA ASN A 77 -2.29 17.70 8.38
C ASN A 77 -2.93 18.21 7.07
N LYS A 78 -2.20 19.02 6.29
CA LYS A 78 -2.67 19.51 4.98
C LYS A 78 -2.50 18.47 3.90
N LEU A 79 -1.46 17.64 4.01
CA LEU A 79 -1.19 16.55 3.08
C LEU A 79 -1.36 15.21 3.80
N PRO A 80 -2.34 14.36 3.41
CA PRO A 80 -2.56 13.09 4.07
C PRO A 80 -1.35 12.16 3.96
N ARG A 81 -0.84 11.67 5.10
CA ARG A 81 0.24 10.68 5.17
C ARG A 81 0.01 9.46 4.26
N PRO A 82 -1.20 8.84 4.19
CA PRO A 82 -1.44 7.70 3.31
C PRO A 82 -1.29 8.01 1.81
N LEU A 83 -1.57 9.26 1.41
CA LEU A 83 -1.38 9.70 0.03
C LEU A 83 0.11 9.78 -0.31
N VAL A 84 0.93 10.26 0.63
CA VAL A 84 2.39 10.29 0.48
C VAL A 84 2.95 8.87 0.39
N ASP A 85 2.57 7.98 1.31
CA ASP A 85 3.06 6.61 1.36
C ASP A 85 2.68 5.81 0.11
N SER A 86 1.42 5.88 -0.34
CA SER A 86 0.98 5.23 -1.58
C SER A 86 1.71 5.76 -2.82
N THR A 87 2.03 7.06 -2.85
CA THR A 87 2.80 7.67 -3.95
C THR A 87 4.27 7.27 -3.88
N PHE A 88 4.82 7.14 -2.68
CA PHE A 88 6.18 6.65 -2.43
C PHE A 88 6.38 5.23 -2.96
N PHE A 89 5.48 4.30 -2.61
CA PHE A 89 5.56 2.92 -3.11
C PHE A 89 5.40 2.86 -4.63
N TRP A 90 4.45 3.61 -5.20
CA TRP A 90 4.26 3.70 -6.65
C TRP A 90 5.52 4.21 -7.36
N ALA A 91 6.15 5.27 -6.84
CA ALA A 91 7.35 5.85 -7.44
C ALA A 91 8.55 4.90 -7.40
N ARG A 92 8.75 4.21 -6.26
CA ARG A 92 9.79 3.19 -6.12
C ARG A 92 9.59 2.04 -7.10
N GLN A 93 8.36 1.53 -7.18
CA GLN A 93 8.03 0.48 -8.12
C GLN A 93 8.27 0.95 -9.56
N ARG A 94 7.77 2.14 -9.95
CA ARG A 94 7.92 2.68 -11.30
C ARG A 94 9.38 2.83 -11.73
N ALA A 95 10.25 3.25 -10.83
CA ALA A 95 11.68 3.37 -11.09
C ALA A 95 12.34 2.01 -11.42
N VAL A 96 11.90 0.92 -10.78
CA VAL A 96 12.35 -0.44 -11.10
C VAL A 96 11.86 -0.85 -12.49
N TRP A 97 10.56 -0.67 -12.78
CA TRP A 97 9.97 -1.08 -14.07
C TRP A 97 10.60 -0.40 -15.29
N HIS A 98 10.99 0.87 -15.19
CA HIS A 98 11.60 1.61 -16.29
C HIS A 98 13.13 1.51 -16.34
N SER A 99 13.75 0.91 -15.33
CA SER A 99 15.19 0.70 -15.27
C SER A 99 15.57 -0.69 -15.81
N ARG A 100 15.49 -0.90 -17.13
CA ARG A 100 16.07 -2.10 -17.74
C ARG A 100 17.61 -2.04 -17.85
N THR A 101 18.18 -0.83 -17.86
CA THR A 101 19.64 -0.61 -18.00
C THR A 101 20.17 0.55 -17.14
N ARG A 102 19.33 1.54 -16.78
CA ARG A 102 19.71 2.69 -15.94
C ARG A 102 18.75 2.83 -14.76
N ARG A 103 19.26 2.64 -13.54
CA ARG A 103 18.51 2.77 -12.26
C ARG A 103 18.11 4.22 -12.00
N LEU A 104 17.04 4.65 -12.66
CA LEU A 104 16.43 5.97 -12.46
C LEU A 104 16.11 6.19 -10.98
N ARG A 105 16.26 7.44 -10.53
CA ARG A 105 15.98 7.82 -9.15
C ARG A 105 14.46 7.89 -8.96
N PRO A 106 13.87 7.21 -7.94
CA PRO A 106 12.44 7.26 -7.70
C PRO A 106 11.87 8.66 -7.50
N ILE A 107 12.66 9.61 -6.98
CA ILE A 107 12.26 11.02 -6.81
C ILE A 107 11.69 11.64 -8.10
N VAL A 108 12.22 11.25 -9.27
CA VAL A 108 11.82 11.78 -10.59
C VAL A 108 10.36 11.45 -10.91
N TYR A 109 9.85 10.32 -10.40
CA TYR A 109 8.44 9.96 -10.52
C TYR A 109 7.61 10.51 -9.37
N PHE A 110 8.18 10.48 -8.17
CA PHE A 110 7.50 10.88 -6.95
C PHE A 110 7.05 12.34 -6.98
N GLN A 111 7.94 13.29 -7.34
CA GLN A 111 7.62 14.72 -7.38
C GLN A 111 6.39 15.03 -8.25
N PRO A 112 6.38 14.74 -9.56
CA PRO A 112 5.22 15.05 -10.40
C PRO A 112 3.99 14.22 -10.01
N GLY A 113 4.16 12.97 -9.59
CA GLY A 113 3.06 12.12 -9.14
C GLY A 113 2.36 12.67 -7.89
N LEU A 114 3.14 13.13 -6.91
CA LEU A 114 2.62 13.71 -5.68
C LEU A 114 1.98 15.07 -5.93
N ILE A 115 2.62 15.94 -6.73
CA ILE A 115 2.06 17.24 -7.13
C ILE A 115 0.69 17.03 -7.78
N GLN A 116 0.57 16.09 -8.72
CA GLN A 116 -0.70 15.84 -9.40
C GLN A 116 -1.77 15.30 -8.47
N ARG A 117 -1.42 14.41 -7.53
CA ARG A 117 -2.36 13.87 -6.54
C ARG A 117 -2.77 14.92 -5.51
N ALA A 118 -1.84 15.74 -5.04
CA ALA A 118 -2.09 16.84 -4.11
C ALA A 118 -3.03 17.90 -4.72
N ARG A 119 -2.88 18.21 -6.01
CA ARG A 119 -3.80 19.11 -6.73
C ARG A 119 -5.25 18.63 -6.70
N ARG A 120 -5.50 17.32 -6.75
CA ARG A 120 -6.87 16.75 -6.71
C ARG A 120 -7.56 16.97 -5.35
N ILE A 121 -6.79 17.17 -4.29
CA ILE A 121 -7.29 17.47 -2.95
C ILE A 121 -7.14 18.96 -2.58
N GLY A 122 -6.82 19.82 -3.56
CA GLY A 122 -6.71 21.27 -3.36
C GLY A 122 -5.41 21.74 -2.71
N VAL A 123 -4.37 20.90 -2.63
CA VAL A 123 -3.09 21.24 -1.99
C VAL A 123 -2.03 21.57 -3.05
N LYS A 124 -1.31 22.68 -2.87
CA LYS A 124 -0.24 23.12 -3.77
C LYS A 124 1.16 22.84 -3.18
N LEU A 125 1.94 22.05 -3.91
CA LEU A 125 3.33 21.68 -3.62
C LEU A 125 4.31 22.46 -4.49
#